data_AF-A0A0N1PJA0-F1
#
_entry.id   AF-A0A0N1PJA0-F1
#
_cell.length_a   1.000
_cell.length_b   1.000
_cell.length_c   1.000
_cell.angle_alpha   90.00
_cell.angle_beta   90.00
_cell.angle_gamma   90.00
#
_symmetry.space_group_name_H-M   'P 1'
#
loop_
_entity.id
_entity.type
_entity.pdbx_description
1 polymer ?
#
loop_
_entity_poly.entity_id
_entity_poly.type
_entity_poly.pdbx_seq_one_letter_code
_entity_poly.pdbx_strand_id
1 'polypeptide(L)'
;MLIIARPVEACPSLFPKLIDLCKAYAEVGTPKQAKNAVRCLYVNVPEQRGQIFTEMLETLRGTLSPHSEHYRTAIVTLGHLAHNLPDAFPVHIKNIVSRKIVKELLVREGGGGASAPQGEWCEEEELPEETRCKLEGLKCMARWLLGLKRDELSAQKTFRMLNAFIVHKGDLLQQNQLSKAEMAHLRLAAGAAMLKICEQKGVGDQYTAEQFYNLSHLMIDEVPQVRELFAAKLHKGLSKAFNSYRVVHEYRLKKLERAVSQLPHILPDYMLVFAVPVLAHDPNFTAYDNIAQLKVIKQCLWFILEPLITRNDFYCYGFYKNLVERMKNHKDAIHENDDSFNFKLWAVCDLAMSVIWSRSTNYEMREFPTDARIPTMYFSPQPDFFVNTRVFLPPELQFQAKKVVQQIDRAPKKRNRGVPDRENTNDVEPSEASDTQIMLPGLEHPPETDLDEPQPKRALSD
;
A
#
# COMPACT_ATOMS: atom_id res chain seq x y z
N MET A 1 0.20 -33.20 -0.13
CA MET A 1 1.57 -32.63 -0.20
C MET A 1 2.47 -33.53 0.63
N LEU A 2 2.97 -34.60 0.00
CA LEU A 2 3.78 -35.64 0.65
C LEU A 2 5.10 -35.75 -0.11
N ILE A 3 6.20 -35.57 0.62
CA ILE A 3 7.43 -36.38 0.54
C ILE A 3 7.83 -36.84 -0.89
N ILE A 4 8.57 -35.99 -1.63
CA ILE A 4 9.34 -36.41 -2.83
C ILE A 4 10.85 -36.17 -2.67
N ALA A 5 11.28 -35.23 -1.83
CA ALA A 5 12.72 -34.99 -1.61
C ALA A 5 13.46 -36.16 -0.94
N ARG A 6 12.79 -36.98 -0.09
CA ARG A 6 13.41 -38.13 0.60
C ARG A 6 13.33 -39.49 -0.13
N PRO A 7 12.30 -39.84 -0.92
CA PRO A 7 12.25 -41.13 -1.62
C PRO A 7 13.13 -41.21 -2.86
N VAL A 8 13.55 -40.06 -3.43
CA VAL A 8 14.29 -40.02 -4.71
C VAL A 8 15.72 -40.55 -4.57
N GLU A 9 16.38 -40.31 -3.43
CA GLU A 9 17.69 -40.92 -3.11
C GLU A 9 17.61 -42.46 -2.96
N ALA A 10 16.42 -43.00 -2.67
CA ALA A 10 16.23 -44.42 -2.39
C ALA A 10 15.96 -45.29 -3.64
N CYS A 11 15.64 -44.70 -4.81
CA CYS A 11 15.39 -45.46 -6.05
C CYS A 11 15.72 -44.65 -7.33
N PRO A 12 17.00 -44.66 -7.78
CA PRO A 12 17.41 -43.94 -9.00
C PRO A 12 16.65 -44.36 -10.27
N SER A 13 16.19 -45.62 -10.35
CA SER A 13 15.48 -46.18 -11.52
C SER A 13 14.06 -45.62 -11.72
N LEU A 14 13.48 -44.96 -10.73
CA LEU A 14 12.19 -44.26 -10.86
C LEU A 14 12.33 -42.88 -11.50
N PHE A 15 13.54 -42.32 -11.54
CA PHE A 15 13.77 -40.92 -11.91
C PHE A 15 13.42 -40.60 -13.38
N PRO A 16 13.78 -41.41 -14.40
CA PRO A 16 13.35 -41.16 -15.77
C PRO A 16 11.82 -41.20 -15.93
N LYS A 17 11.17 -42.22 -15.34
CA LYS A 17 9.70 -42.37 -15.36
C LYS A 17 8.99 -41.18 -14.71
N LEU A 18 9.56 -40.62 -13.63
CA LEU A 18 9.04 -39.43 -12.99
C LEU A 18 9.18 -38.18 -13.88
N ILE A 19 10.30 -38.05 -14.62
CA ILE A 19 10.50 -36.97 -15.58
C ILE A 19 9.45 -37.05 -16.70
N ASP A 20 9.27 -38.22 -17.31
CA ASP A 20 8.32 -38.42 -18.41
C ASP A 20 6.88 -38.13 -17.97
N LEU A 21 6.49 -38.64 -16.79
CA LEU A 21 5.16 -38.38 -16.21
C LEU A 21 4.95 -36.89 -15.89
N CYS A 22 5.97 -36.18 -15.39
CA CYS A 22 5.88 -34.75 -15.15
C CYS A 22 5.79 -33.94 -16.46
N LYS A 23 6.54 -34.33 -17.51
CA LYS A 23 6.44 -33.71 -18.83
C LYS A 23 5.03 -33.85 -19.39
N ALA A 24 4.48 -35.07 -19.38
CA ALA A 24 3.09 -35.33 -19.81
C ALA A 24 2.08 -34.49 -19.01
N TYR A 25 2.21 -34.42 -17.68
CA TYR A 25 1.33 -33.57 -16.86
C TYR A 25 1.50 -32.06 -17.08
N ALA A 26 2.66 -31.59 -17.53
CA ALA A 26 2.89 -30.19 -17.90
C ALA A 26 2.30 -29.83 -19.28
N GLU A 27 2.09 -30.83 -20.14
CA GLU A 27 1.54 -30.67 -21.50
C GLU A 27 0.02 -30.91 -21.55
N VAL A 28 -0.45 -32.09 -21.16
CA VAL A 28 -1.85 -32.54 -21.31
C VAL A 28 -2.62 -32.65 -19.99
N GLY A 29 -1.96 -32.45 -18.85
CA GLY A 29 -2.58 -32.54 -17.54
C GLY A 29 -3.58 -31.42 -17.24
N THR A 30 -4.29 -31.52 -16.13
CA THR A 30 -5.03 -30.37 -15.57
C THR A 30 -4.07 -29.25 -15.16
N PRO A 31 -4.51 -27.97 -15.11
CA PRO A 31 -3.67 -26.86 -14.65
C PRO A 31 -3.04 -27.09 -13.26
N LYS A 32 -3.75 -27.82 -12.38
CA LYS A 32 -3.28 -28.21 -11.05
C LYS A 32 -2.18 -29.27 -11.10
N GLN A 33 -2.26 -30.24 -12.02
CA GLN A 33 -1.20 -31.23 -12.27
C GLN A 33 0.03 -30.54 -12.87
N ALA A 34 -0.13 -29.74 -13.93
CA ALA A 34 0.96 -29.02 -14.60
C ALA A 34 1.80 -28.15 -13.65
N LYS A 35 1.14 -27.31 -12.84
CA LYS A 35 1.79 -26.53 -11.77
C LYS A 35 2.66 -27.39 -10.85
N ASN A 36 2.15 -28.55 -10.44
CA ASN A 36 2.85 -29.42 -9.50
C ASN A 36 3.99 -30.18 -10.20
N ALA A 37 3.80 -30.59 -11.45
CA ALA A 37 4.79 -31.26 -12.29
C ALA A 37 6.00 -30.35 -12.59
N VAL A 38 5.78 -29.12 -13.05
CA VAL A 38 6.86 -28.14 -13.27
C VAL A 38 7.63 -27.84 -11.98
N ARG A 39 6.94 -27.76 -10.84
CA ARG A 39 7.61 -27.63 -9.53
C ARG A 39 8.41 -28.88 -9.15
N CYS A 40 7.89 -30.07 -9.44
CA CYS A 40 8.56 -31.34 -9.17
C CYS A 40 9.85 -31.48 -9.97
N LEU A 41 9.79 -31.19 -11.28
CA LEU A 41 10.97 -31.15 -12.16
C LEU A 41 12.00 -30.13 -11.68
N TYR A 42 11.56 -28.91 -11.38
CA TYR A 42 12.48 -27.84 -10.92
C TYR A 42 13.24 -28.23 -9.64
N VAL A 43 12.55 -28.79 -8.64
CA VAL A 43 13.13 -29.10 -7.33
C VAL A 43 14.01 -30.35 -7.37
N ASN A 44 13.56 -31.43 -8.02
CA ASN A 44 14.21 -32.72 -7.92
C ASN A 44 15.20 -33.01 -9.06
N VAL A 45 15.19 -32.23 -10.15
CA VAL A 45 16.03 -32.47 -11.34
C VAL A 45 16.93 -31.26 -11.63
N PRO A 46 17.94 -30.95 -10.78
CA PRO A 46 18.79 -29.78 -10.96
C PRO A 46 19.72 -29.88 -12.18
N GLU A 47 20.29 -31.05 -12.45
CA GLU A 47 21.31 -31.26 -13.50
C GLU A 47 20.72 -31.16 -14.91
N GLN A 48 19.63 -31.89 -15.18
CA GLN A 48 18.95 -31.89 -16.48
C GLN A 48 17.95 -30.73 -16.64
N ARG A 49 17.90 -29.79 -15.68
CA ARG A 49 16.90 -28.71 -15.62
C ARG A 49 16.88 -27.88 -16.90
N GLY A 50 18.05 -27.54 -17.45
CA GLY A 50 18.16 -26.76 -18.68
C GLY A 50 17.46 -27.46 -19.83
N GLN A 51 17.89 -28.68 -20.15
CA GLN A 51 17.34 -29.50 -21.24
C GLN A 51 15.83 -29.72 -21.11
N ILE A 52 15.36 -30.22 -19.97
CA ILE A 52 13.94 -30.55 -19.75
C ILE A 52 13.05 -29.32 -19.92
N PHE A 53 13.52 -28.14 -19.52
CA PHE A 53 12.76 -26.90 -19.64
C PHE A 53 12.84 -26.29 -21.05
N THR A 54 13.93 -26.53 -21.81
CA THR A 54 13.97 -26.23 -23.26
C THR A 54 12.91 -27.04 -24.00
N GLU A 55 12.88 -28.35 -23.80
CA GLU A 55 11.92 -29.26 -24.45
C GLU A 55 10.47 -28.84 -24.14
N MET A 56 10.16 -28.54 -22.88
CA MET A 56 8.83 -28.00 -22.50
C MET A 56 8.52 -26.64 -23.17
N LEU A 57 9.50 -25.74 -23.33
CA LEU A 57 9.30 -24.47 -24.03
C LEU A 57 9.07 -24.63 -25.54
N GLU A 58 9.57 -25.70 -26.15
CA GLU A 58 9.32 -26.05 -27.54
C GLU A 58 7.92 -26.62 -27.72
N THR A 59 7.51 -27.59 -26.89
CA THR A 59 6.14 -28.12 -26.85
C THR A 59 5.10 -27.02 -26.64
N LEU A 60 5.37 -26.06 -25.76
CA LEU A 60 4.50 -24.90 -25.51
C LEU A 60 4.23 -24.04 -26.76
N ARG A 61 5.09 -24.08 -27.79
CA ARG A 61 4.83 -23.33 -29.03
C ARG A 61 3.61 -23.84 -29.79
N GLY A 62 3.31 -25.14 -29.67
CA GLY A 62 2.12 -25.76 -30.25
C GLY A 62 0.87 -25.60 -29.37
N THR A 63 1.01 -25.81 -28.06
CA THR A 63 -0.13 -25.81 -27.12
C THR A 63 -0.58 -24.41 -26.68
N LEU A 64 0.25 -23.36 -26.83
CA LEU A 64 -0.15 -21.95 -26.68
C LEU A 64 -0.93 -21.42 -27.91
N SER A 65 -1.99 -22.14 -28.28
CA SER A 65 -2.96 -21.82 -29.31
C SER A 65 -4.38 -21.87 -28.72
N PRO A 66 -5.25 -20.87 -28.93
CA PRO A 66 -6.63 -20.88 -28.42
C PRO A 66 -7.49 -22.06 -28.89
N HIS A 67 -7.06 -22.78 -29.94
CA HIS A 67 -7.73 -23.98 -30.47
C HIS A 67 -7.25 -25.28 -29.80
N SER A 68 -6.26 -25.23 -28.91
CA SER A 68 -5.76 -26.39 -28.18
C SER A 68 -6.64 -26.68 -26.96
N GLU A 69 -7.08 -27.92 -26.80
CA GLU A 69 -7.79 -28.38 -25.60
C GLU A 69 -6.99 -28.12 -24.30
N HIS A 70 -5.66 -28.13 -24.40
CA HIS A 70 -4.75 -27.94 -23.27
C HIS A 70 -4.25 -26.48 -23.13
N TYR A 71 -4.85 -25.52 -23.83
CA TYR A 71 -4.41 -24.12 -23.84
C TYR A 71 -4.28 -23.50 -22.44
N ARG A 72 -5.28 -23.73 -21.56
CA ARG A 72 -5.23 -23.28 -20.16
C ARG A 72 -4.06 -23.89 -19.38
N THR A 73 -3.78 -25.18 -19.61
CA THR A 73 -2.66 -25.89 -18.99
C THR A 73 -1.33 -25.31 -19.48
N ALA A 74 -1.20 -25.05 -20.78
CA ALA A 74 -0.04 -24.43 -21.39
C ALA A 74 0.28 -23.04 -20.80
N ILE A 75 -0.75 -22.21 -20.55
CA ILE A 75 -0.60 -20.91 -19.87
C ILE A 75 -0.04 -21.08 -18.44
N VAL A 76 -0.54 -22.06 -17.67
CA VAL A 76 -0.06 -22.34 -16.31
C VAL A 76 1.37 -22.88 -16.31
N THR A 77 1.69 -23.79 -17.22
CA THR A 77 3.05 -24.30 -17.42
C THR A 77 3.99 -23.14 -17.72
N LEU A 78 3.71 -22.32 -18.75
CA LEU A 78 4.50 -21.13 -19.11
C LEU A 78 4.76 -20.23 -17.89
N GLY A 79 3.72 -19.89 -17.13
CA GLY A 79 3.87 -19.04 -15.94
C GLY A 79 4.79 -19.64 -14.88
N HIS A 80 4.78 -20.96 -14.70
CA HIS A 80 5.69 -21.65 -13.78
C HIS A 80 7.11 -21.80 -14.33
N LEU A 81 7.31 -21.96 -15.65
CA LEU A 81 8.64 -21.89 -16.27
C LEU A 81 9.24 -20.48 -16.10
N ALA A 82 8.46 -19.44 -16.40
CA ALA A 82 8.84 -18.04 -16.32
C ALA A 82 9.25 -17.58 -14.92
N HIS A 83 8.63 -18.13 -13.87
CA HIS A 83 9.02 -17.87 -12.48
C HIS A 83 10.32 -18.57 -12.07
N ASN A 84 10.51 -19.81 -12.54
CA ASN A 84 11.58 -20.70 -12.09
C ASN A 84 12.90 -20.50 -12.87
N LEU A 85 12.83 -20.13 -14.15
CA LEU A 85 13.98 -19.95 -15.04
C LEU A 85 13.95 -18.59 -15.79
N PRO A 86 13.92 -17.46 -15.07
CA PRO A 86 13.92 -16.13 -15.70
C PRO A 86 15.20 -15.87 -16.52
N ASP A 87 16.34 -16.34 -16.00
CA ASP A 87 17.67 -16.02 -16.51
C ASP A 87 18.13 -16.94 -17.66
N ALA A 88 17.51 -18.11 -17.84
CA ALA A 88 17.89 -19.08 -18.87
C ALA A 88 17.39 -18.70 -20.28
N PHE A 89 16.19 -18.13 -20.37
CA PHE A 89 15.54 -17.79 -21.65
C PHE A 89 14.87 -16.41 -21.65
N PRO A 90 15.53 -15.33 -21.16
CA PRO A 90 14.88 -14.06 -20.84
C PRO A 90 14.18 -13.42 -22.05
N VAL A 91 14.84 -13.39 -23.21
CA VAL A 91 14.27 -12.83 -24.46
C VAL A 91 13.12 -13.69 -24.98
N HIS A 92 13.26 -15.02 -24.96
CA HIS A 92 12.27 -15.94 -25.50
C HIS A 92 10.99 -15.96 -24.65
N ILE A 93 11.11 -16.05 -23.32
CA ILE A 93 9.98 -15.99 -22.39
C ILE A 93 9.28 -14.62 -22.48
N LYS A 94 10.04 -13.51 -22.52
CA LYS A 94 9.48 -12.16 -22.72
C LYS A 94 8.69 -12.03 -24.02
N ASN A 95 9.20 -12.59 -25.12
CA ASN A 95 8.52 -12.59 -26.41
C ASN A 95 7.23 -13.44 -26.39
N ILE A 96 7.26 -14.62 -25.75
CA ILE A 96 6.06 -15.45 -25.58
C ILE A 96 5.03 -14.73 -24.70
N VAL A 97 5.40 -14.20 -23.54
CA VAL A 97 4.44 -13.52 -22.64
C VAL A 97 3.84 -12.29 -23.32
N SER A 98 4.66 -11.44 -23.94
CA SER A 98 4.19 -10.25 -24.68
C SER A 98 3.25 -10.60 -25.83
N ARG A 99 3.56 -11.64 -26.61
CA ARG A 99 2.75 -12.04 -27.76
C ARG A 99 1.54 -12.90 -27.38
N LYS A 100 1.77 -14.06 -26.75
CA LYS A 100 0.76 -15.08 -26.46
C LYS A 100 -0.15 -14.78 -25.28
N ILE A 101 0.35 -14.08 -24.25
CA ILE A 101 -0.44 -13.78 -23.04
C ILE A 101 -1.00 -12.36 -23.09
N VAL A 102 -0.19 -11.35 -23.35
CA VAL A 102 -0.69 -9.97 -23.43
C VAL A 102 -1.50 -9.77 -24.71
N LYS A 103 -0.88 -9.87 -25.90
CA LYS A 103 -1.56 -9.51 -27.16
C LYS A 103 -2.65 -10.51 -27.61
N GLU A 104 -2.39 -11.81 -27.60
CA GLU A 104 -3.30 -12.81 -28.18
C GLU A 104 -4.39 -13.33 -27.22
N LEU A 105 -4.28 -13.07 -25.91
CA LEU A 105 -5.19 -13.58 -24.87
C LEU A 105 -5.89 -12.47 -24.06
N LEU A 106 -5.12 -11.54 -23.48
CA LEU A 106 -5.68 -10.50 -22.62
C LEU A 106 -6.21 -9.29 -23.41
N VAL A 107 -5.49 -8.87 -24.46
CA VAL A 107 -5.91 -7.80 -25.40
C VAL A 107 -6.55 -8.44 -26.65
N ARG A 108 -7.50 -9.36 -26.41
CA ARG A 108 -8.28 -10.03 -27.45
C ARG A 108 -9.78 -9.78 -27.23
N GLU A 109 -10.45 -9.41 -28.31
CA GLU A 109 -11.90 -9.31 -28.39
C GLU A 109 -12.53 -10.70 -28.19
N GLY A 110 -13.46 -10.78 -27.24
CA GLY A 110 -14.08 -12.04 -26.82
C GLY A 110 -14.81 -11.92 -25.49
N GLY A 111 -16.04 -12.41 -25.49
CA GLY A 111 -17.07 -12.24 -24.46
C GLY A 111 -18.46 -12.43 -25.10
N GLY A 112 -19.51 -12.53 -24.31
CA GLY A 112 -20.90 -12.43 -24.81
C GLY A 112 -21.44 -13.67 -25.55
N GLY A 113 -20.81 -14.83 -25.41
CA GLY A 113 -21.37 -16.09 -25.90
C GLY A 113 -22.66 -16.48 -25.16
N ALA A 114 -23.47 -17.36 -25.77
CA ALA A 114 -24.73 -17.84 -25.18
C ALA A 114 -24.57 -18.62 -23.85
N SER A 115 -23.33 -18.92 -23.44
CA SER A 115 -22.96 -19.52 -22.15
C SER A 115 -22.51 -18.51 -21.10
N ALA A 116 -22.78 -17.21 -21.29
CA ALA A 116 -22.49 -16.18 -20.29
C ALA A 116 -23.27 -16.44 -18.98
N PRO A 117 -22.62 -16.45 -17.82
CA PRO A 117 -23.29 -16.66 -16.53
C PRO A 117 -24.24 -15.52 -16.20
N GLN A 118 -25.39 -15.86 -15.59
CA GLN A 118 -26.37 -14.89 -15.14
C GLN A 118 -26.05 -14.39 -13.72
N GLY A 119 -26.32 -13.11 -13.47
CA GLY A 119 -26.07 -12.47 -12.18
C GLY A 119 -24.72 -11.76 -12.09
N GLU A 120 -24.34 -11.36 -10.87
CA GLU A 120 -23.15 -10.54 -10.61
C GLU A 120 -21.94 -11.36 -10.15
N TRP A 121 -22.16 -12.64 -9.82
CA TRP A 121 -21.13 -13.60 -9.42
C TRP A 121 -21.56 -15.03 -9.77
N CYS A 122 -20.58 -15.89 -10.07
CA CYS A 122 -20.68 -17.35 -10.25
C CYS A 122 -19.36 -18.00 -9.78
N GLU A 123 -19.29 -19.32 -9.68
CA GLU A 123 -18.03 -20.00 -9.33
C GLU A 123 -17.01 -20.00 -10.49
N GLU A 124 -15.71 -20.16 -10.20
CA GLU A 124 -14.64 -20.10 -11.23
C GLU A 124 -14.83 -21.20 -12.30
N GLU A 125 -15.39 -22.35 -11.93
CA GLU A 125 -15.70 -23.48 -12.81
C GLU A 125 -16.82 -23.21 -13.83
N GLU A 126 -17.77 -22.33 -13.50
CA GLU A 126 -18.96 -21.98 -14.32
C GLU A 126 -18.63 -20.95 -15.40
N LEU A 127 -17.51 -20.25 -15.27
CA LEU A 127 -17.07 -19.23 -16.23
C LEU A 127 -16.76 -19.82 -17.63
N PRO A 128 -16.96 -19.06 -18.71
CA PRO A 128 -16.48 -19.43 -20.04
C PRO A 128 -14.97 -19.78 -20.02
N GLU A 129 -14.57 -20.78 -20.83
CA GLU A 129 -13.19 -21.25 -20.87
C GLU A 129 -12.20 -20.14 -21.28
N GLU A 130 -12.64 -19.21 -22.13
CA GLU A 130 -11.87 -18.03 -22.50
C GLU A 130 -11.55 -17.15 -21.28
N THR A 131 -12.55 -16.86 -20.44
CA THR A 131 -12.35 -16.08 -19.22
C THR A 131 -11.46 -16.83 -18.22
N ARG A 132 -11.63 -18.16 -18.05
CA ARG A 132 -10.69 -18.98 -17.25
C ARG A 132 -9.26 -18.94 -17.77
N CYS A 133 -9.06 -18.90 -19.09
CA CYS A 133 -7.75 -18.68 -19.70
C CYS A 133 -7.22 -17.26 -19.40
N LYS A 134 -8.05 -16.21 -19.49
CA LYS A 134 -7.66 -14.83 -19.12
C LYS A 134 -7.24 -14.76 -17.64
N LEU A 135 -7.96 -15.42 -16.72
CA LEU A 135 -7.59 -15.52 -15.29
C LEU A 135 -6.21 -16.17 -15.09
N GLU A 136 -5.89 -17.29 -15.75
CA GLU A 136 -4.54 -17.86 -15.68
C GLU A 136 -3.49 -17.02 -16.43
N GLY A 137 -3.88 -16.22 -17.42
CA GLY A 137 -3.03 -15.22 -18.07
C GLY A 137 -2.55 -14.13 -17.09
N LEU A 138 -3.46 -13.56 -16.30
CA LEU A 138 -3.14 -12.60 -15.23
C LEU A 138 -2.21 -13.24 -14.18
N LYS A 139 -2.54 -14.45 -13.73
CA LYS A 139 -1.69 -15.22 -12.80
C LYS A 139 -0.33 -15.56 -13.43
N CYS A 140 -0.24 -15.79 -14.75
CA CYS A 140 1.01 -16.03 -15.49
C CYS A 140 1.90 -14.80 -15.53
N MET A 141 1.35 -13.61 -15.79
CA MET A 141 2.11 -12.36 -15.79
C MET A 141 2.73 -12.04 -14.42
N ALA A 142 1.96 -12.22 -13.33
CA ALA A 142 2.49 -12.07 -11.97
C ALA A 142 3.66 -13.02 -11.70
N ARG A 143 3.54 -14.30 -12.10
CA ARG A 143 4.62 -15.30 -11.96
C ARG A 143 5.87 -14.93 -12.77
N TRP A 144 5.70 -14.49 -14.02
CA TRP A 144 6.80 -14.02 -14.89
C TRP A 144 7.53 -12.83 -14.28
N LEU A 145 6.79 -11.79 -13.86
CA LEU A 145 7.38 -10.60 -13.26
C LEU A 145 8.12 -10.91 -11.95
N LEU A 146 7.56 -11.79 -11.10
CA LEU A 146 8.25 -12.29 -9.92
C LEU A 146 9.56 -13.00 -10.27
N GLY A 147 9.62 -13.73 -11.39
CA GLY A 147 10.85 -14.32 -11.91
C GLY A 147 11.92 -13.27 -12.22
N LEU A 148 11.55 -12.15 -12.85
CA LEU A 148 12.49 -11.08 -13.25
C LEU A 148 13.16 -10.35 -12.08
N LYS A 149 12.60 -10.42 -10.85
CA LYS A 149 13.11 -9.85 -9.58
C LYS A 149 13.27 -8.31 -9.52
N ARG A 150 13.92 -7.68 -10.50
CA ARG A 150 14.30 -6.25 -10.52
C ARG A 150 14.06 -5.53 -11.86
N ASP A 151 13.37 -6.14 -12.83
CA ASP A 151 13.04 -5.45 -14.10
C ASP A 151 11.92 -4.43 -13.88
N GLU A 152 12.31 -3.18 -13.62
CA GLU A 152 11.41 -2.06 -13.33
C GLU A 152 10.49 -1.71 -14.52
N LEU A 153 11.03 -1.72 -15.74
CA LEU A 153 10.26 -1.39 -16.95
C LEU A 153 9.17 -2.43 -17.23
N SER A 154 9.47 -3.71 -17.04
CA SER A 154 8.49 -4.79 -17.14
C SER A 154 7.49 -4.74 -15.98
N ALA A 155 7.90 -4.31 -14.78
CA ALA A 155 7.01 -4.11 -13.63
C ALA A 155 5.99 -2.99 -13.87
N GLN A 156 6.45 -1.79 -14.23
CA GLN A 156 5.59 -0.62 -14.49
C GLN A 156 4.54 -0.90 -15.57
N LYS A 157 4.93 -1.59 -16.66
CA LYS A 157 4.02 -2.01 -17.73
C LYS A 157 2.99 -3.04 -17.25
N THR A 158 3.42 -4.00 -16.43
CA THR A 158 2.53 -5.01 -15.84
C THR A 158 1.53 -4.38 -14.87
N PHE A 159 1.99 -3.54 -13.95
CA PHE A 159 1.12 -2.82 -13.02
C PHE A 159 0.11 -1.93 -13.72
N ARG A 160 0.52 -1.17 -14.75
CA ARG A 160 -0.42 -0.36 -15.56
C ARG A 160 -1.53 -1.20 -16.17
N MET A 161 -1.21 -2.38 -16.70
CA MET A 161 -2.19 -3.25 -17.32
C MET A 161 -3.10 -3.96 -16.30
N LEU A 162 -2.56 -4.41 -15.17
CA LEU A 162 -3.37 -4.96 -14.07
C LEU A 162 -4.31 -3.90 -13.48
N ASN A 163 -3.83 -2.66 -13.31
CA ASN A 163 -4.65 -1.54 -12.85
C ASN A 163 -5.78 -1.20 -13.82
N ALA A 164 -5.56 -1.31 -15.14
CA ALA A 164 -6.61 -1.08 -16.13
C ALA A 164 -7.80 -2.05 -15.99
N PHE A 165 -7.57 -3.31 -15.59
CA PHE A 165 -8.66 -4.23 -15.24
C PHE A 165 -9.47 -3.79 -14.01
N ILE A 166 -8.86 -3.06 -13.07
CA ILE A 166 -9.56 -2.53 -11.89
C ILE A 166 -10.35 -1.27 -12.27
N VAL A 167 -9.69 -0.29 -12.90
CA VAL A 167 -10.30 0.99 -13.32
C VAL A 167 -11.46 0.79 -14.29
N HIS A 168 -11.35 -0.16 -15.22
CA HIS A 168 -12.42 -0.49 -16.18
C HIS A 168 -13.35 -1.62 -15.69
N LYS A 169 -13.46 -1.81 -14.37
CA LYS A 169 -14.37 -2.76 -13.69
C LYS A 169 -14.28 -4.25 -14.14
N GLY A 170 -13.23 -4.62 -14.86
CA GLY A 170 -12.98 -5.97 -15.40
C GLY A 170 -12.96 -6.03 -16.92
N ASP A 171 -13.50 -5.04 -17.63
CA ASP A 171 -13.50 -4.97 -19.09
C ASP A 171 -12.32 -4.11 -19.61
N LEU A 172 -11.19 -4.76 -19.86
CA LEU A 172 -9.97 -4.10 -20.36
C LEU A 172 -10.18 -3.35 -21.69
N LEU A 173 -11.10 -3.82 -22.54
CA LEU A 173 -11.34 -3.25 -23.88
C LEU A 173 -12.52 -2.28 -23.92
N GLN A 174 -13.31 -2.20 -22.83
CA GLN A 174 -14.52 -1.36 -22.71
C GLN A 174 -15.55 -1.63 -23.83
N GLN A 175 -15.63 -2.88 -24.29
CA GLN A 175 -16.53 -3.31 -25.37
C GLN A 175 -17.91 -3.75 -24.85
N ASN A 176 -18.09 -3.87 -23.52
CA ASN A 176 -19.33 -4.26 -22.85
C ASN A 176 -19.89 -5.62 -23.33
N GLN A 177 -18.99 -6.54 -23.72
CA GLN A 177 -19.33 -7.91 -24.14
C GLN A 177 -19.27 -8.93 -22.99
N LEU A 178 -18.52 -8.63 -21.92
CA LEU A 178 -18.33 -9.54 -20.79
C LEU A 178 -19.52 -9.46 -19.83
N SER A 179 -19.91 -10.60 -19.26
CA SER A 179 -20.91 -10.64 -18.19
C SER A 179 -20.40 -9.97 -16.90
N LYS A 180 -21.32 -9.53 -16.03
CA LYS A 180 -20.96 -8.94 -14.73
C LYS A 180 -20.08 -9.87 -13.88
N ALA A 181 -20.38 -11.17 -13.87
CA ALA A 181 -19.59 -12.16 -13.14
C ALA A 181 -18.17 -12.32 -13.72
N GLU A 182 -18.01 -12.37 -15.05
CA GLU A 182 -16.68 -12.41 -15.68
C GLU A 182 -15.86 -11.17 -15.35
N MET A 183 -16.48 -9.99 -15.44
CA MET A 183 -15.87 -8.72 -15.03
C MET A 183 -15.43 -8.73 -13.56
N ALA A 184 -16.26 -9.27 -12.65
CA ALA A 184 -15.94 -9.41 -11.23
C ALA A 184 -14.74 -10.33 -10.97
N HIS A 185 -14.67 -11.48 -11.65
CA HIS A 185 -13.52 -12.38 -11.57
C HIS A 185 -12.24 -11.77 -12.14
N LEU A 186 -12.33 -11.04 -13.26
CA LEU A 186 -11.16 -10.40 -13.90
C LEU A 186 -10.56 -9.29 -13.03
N ARG A 187 -11.38 -8.39 -12.45
CA ARG A 187 -10.88 -7.35 -11.54
C ARG A 187 -10.32 -7.92 -10.24
N LEU A 188 -10.96 -8.94 -9.66
CA LEU A 188 -10.46 -9.66 -8.49
C LEU A 188 -9.10 -10.33 -8.79
N ALA A 189 -8.97 -10.99 -9.94
CA ALA A 189 -7.73 -11.66 -10.33
C ALA A 189 -6.60 -10.65 -10.61
N ALA A 190 -6.91 -9.49 -11.19
CA ALA A 190 -5.94 -8.42 -11.37
C ALA A 190 -5.45 -7.84 -10.03
N GLY A 191 -6.36 -7.54 -9.10
CA GLY A 191 -6.00 -7.10 -7.75
C GLY A 191 -5.21 -8.13 -6.96
N ALA A 192 -5.60 -9.42 -7.03
CA ALA A 192 -4.86 -10.51 -6.42
C ALA A 192 -3.47 -10.72 -7.05
N ALA A 193 -3.31 -10.46 -8.35
CA ALA A 193 -2.02 -10.46 -9.03
C ALA A 193 -1.13 -9.30 -8.56
N MET A 194 -1.67 -8.07 -8.46
CA MET A 194 -0.95 -6.91 -7.91
C MET A 194 -0.46 -7.17 -6.48
N LEU A 195 -1.35 -7.57 -5.56
CA LEU A 195 -0.98 -7.96 -4.20
C LEU A 195 0.14 -9.02 -4.16
N LYS A 196 0.09 -10.00 -5.07
CA LYS A 196 1.08 -11.08 -5.12
C LYS A 196 2.44 -10.62 -5.67
N ILE A 197 2.48 -9.59 -6.52
CA ILE A 197 3.71 -8.94 -6.99
C ILE A 197 4.33 -8.10 -5.86
N CYS A 198 3.51 -7.34 -5.12
CA CYS A 198 3.95 -6.54 -3.96
C CYS A 198 4.54 -7.37 -2.81
N GLU A 199 4.37 -8.71 -2.78
CA GLU A 199 5.08 -9.59 -1.83
C GLU A 199 6.62 -9.64 -2.07
N GLN A 200 7.15 -9.07 -3.16
CA GLN A 200 8.56 -9.18 -3.55
C GLN A 200 9.24 -7.84 -3.85
N LYS A 201 10.23 -7.47 -3.01
CA LYS A 201 11.08 -6.30 -3.22
C LYS A 201 11.77 -6.28 -4.60
N GLY A 202 11.93 -5.09 -5.17
CA GLY A 202 12.37 -4.87 -6.55
C GLY A 202 11.17 -4.60 -7.43
N VAL A 203 10.73 -5.60 -8.20
CA VAL A 203 9.52 -5.47 -9.06
C VAL A 203 8.26 -5.07 -8.28
N GLY A 204 8.09 -5.49 -7.03
CA GLY A 204 6.93 -5.15 -6.20
C GLY A 204 6.93 -3.74 -5.63
N ASP A 205 8.04 -3.01 -5.75
CA ASP A 205 8.16 -1.61 -5.29
C ASP A 205 7.76 -0.60 -6.39
N GLN A 206 7.38 -1.09 -7.58
CA GLN A 206 7.20 -0.29 -8.81
C GLN A 206 5.74 0.11 -9.10
N TYR A 207 4.89 0.12 -8.07
CA TYR A 207 3.51 0.61 -8.17
C TYR A 207 3.46 2.13 -7.91
N THR A 208 2.45 2.80 -8.44
CA THR A 208 2.19 4.23 -8.17
C THR A 208 1.15 4.41 -7.06
N ALA A 209 1.10 5.60 -6.44
CA ALA A 209 0.06 5.94 -5.47
C ALA A 209 -1.36 5.77 -6.03
N GLU A 210 -1.58 6.20 -7.28
CA GLU A 210 -2.84 6.00 -8.00
C GLU A 210 -3.23 4.52 -8.07
N GLN A 211 -2.28 3.64 -8.41
CA GLN A 211 -2.50 2.20 -8.48
C GLN A 211 -2.78 1.59 -7.09
N PHE A 212 -2.20 2.14 -6.03
CA PHE A 212 -2.50 1.75 -4.65
C PHE A 212 -3.92 2.15 -4.25
N TYR A 213 -4.37 3.37 -4.58
CA TYR A 213 -5.75 3.80 -4.29
C TYR A 213 -6.78 3.01 -5.10
N ASN A 214 -6.58 2.83 -6.41
CA ASN A 214 -7.43 1.98 -7.24
C ASN A 214 -7.51 0.54 -6.70
N LEU A 215 -6.38 -0.04 -6.28
CA LEU A 215 -6.33 -1.37 -5.66
C LEU A 215 -7.10 -1.41 -4.33
N SER A 216 -7.08 -0.32 -3.55
CA SER A 216 -7.85 -0.21 -2.30
C SER A 216 -9.36 -0.22 -2.53
N HIS A 217 -9.84 0.30 -3.67
CA HIS A 217 -11.27 0.32 -4.00
C HIS A 217 -11.89 -1.07 -4.13
N LEU A 218 -11.11 -2.14 -4.36
CA LEU A 218 -11.62 -3.52 -4.31
C LEU A 218 -12.14 -3.94 -2.91
N MET A 219 -11.76 -3.22 -1.84
CA MET A 219 -12.35 -3.41 -0.50
C MET A 219 -13.79 -2.88 -0.40
N ILE A 220 -14.21 -2.02 -1.34
CA ILE A 220 -15.56 -1.44 -1.43
C ILE A 220 -16.25 -1.77 -2.77
N ASP A 221 -15.78 -2.83 -3.46
CA ASP A 221 -16.37 -3.32 -4.71
C ASP A 221 -17.87 -3.59 -4.57
N GLU A 222 -18.65 -3.36 -5.63
CA GLU A 222 -20.10 -3.60 -5.62
C GLU A 222 -20.44 -5.08 -5.29
N VAL A 223 -19.65 -6.03 -5.78
CA VAL A 223 -19.87 -7.48 -5.58
C VAL A 223 -19.26 -7.95 -4.24
N PRO A 224 -20.05 -8.52 -3.31
CA PRO A 224 -19.57 -8.96 -2.00
C PRO A 224 -18.40 -9.95 -2.06
N GLN A 225 -18.47 -10.91 -2.99
CA GLN A 225 -17.45 -11.95 -3.16
C GLN A 225 -16.10 -11.37 -3.59
N VAL A 226 -16.09 -10.29 -4.38
CA VAL A 226 -14.84 -9.58 -4.72
C VAL A 226 -14.23 -8.99 -3.45
N ARG A 227 -15.01 -8.28 -2.63
CA ARG A 227 -14.55 -7.70 -1.35
C ARG A 227 -13.99 -8.78 -0.42
N GLU A 228 -14.75 -9.85 -0.19
CA GLU A 228 -14.37 -10.94 0.74
C GLU A 228 -13.13 -11.71 0.28
N LEU A 229 -13.08 -12.11 -1.00
CA LEU A 229 -11.95 -12.85 -1.53
C LEU A 229 -10.69 -11.98 -1.61
N PHE A 230 -10.83 -10.70 -1.97
CA PHE A 230 -9.72 -9.74 -1.98
C PHE A 230 -9.18 -9.50 -0.56
N ALA A 231 -10.06 -9.22 0.41
CA ALA A 231 -9.68 -9.06 1.82
C ALA A 231 -8.96 -10.31 2.36
N ALA A 232 -9.42 -11.52 2.00
CA ALA A 232 -8.75 -12.77 2.36
C ALA A 232 -7.34 -12.91 1.73
N LYS A 233 -7.12 -12.42 0.49
CA LYS A 233 -5.76 -12.36 -0.10
C LYS A 233 -4.88 -11.36 0.64
N LEU A 234 -5.40 -10.16 0.90
CA LEU A 234 -4.68 -9.09 1.60
C LEU A 234 -4.26 -9.52 3.00
N HIS A 235 -5.20 -10.05 3.79
CA HIS A 235 -4.92 -10.59 5.13
C HIS A 235 -3.85 -11.70 5.10
N LYS A 236 -3.90 -12.59 4.10
CA LYS A 236 -2.89 -13.64 3.90
C LYS A 236 -1.51 -13.07 3.53
N GLY A 237 -1.45 -12.01 2.72
CA GLY A 237 -0.21 -11.31 2.38
C GLY A 237 0.42 -10.67 3.61
N LEU A 238 -0.36 -9.84 4.32
CA LEU A 238 0.05 -9.18 5.56
C LEU A 238 0.51 -10.17 6.64
N SER A 239 -0.20 -11.29 6.81
CA SER A 239 0.18 -12.35 7.75
C SER A 239 1.54 -12.99 7.44
N LYS A 240 1.91 -13.15 6.16
CA LYS A 240 3.27 -13.62 5.79
C LYS A 240 4.32 -12.55 6.06
N ALA A 241 4.03 -11.30 5.70
CA ALA A 241 4.95 -10.18 5.90
C ALA A 241 5.27 -10.05 7.39
N PHE A 242 4.25 -9.97 8.25
CA PHE A 242 4.39 -9.92 9.71
C PHE A 242 5.23 -11.08 10.27
N ASN A 243 4.95 -12.33 9.87
CA ASN A 243 5.76 -13.48 10.31
C ASN A 243 7.22 -13.41 9.82
N SER A 244 7.45 -12.93 8.61
CA SER A 244 8.80 -12.74 8.06
C SER A 244 9.57 -11.66 8.83
N TYR A 245 8.93 -10.53 9.13
CA TYR A 245 9.51 -9.48 9.96
C TYR A 245 9.74 -9.92 11.41
N ARG A 246 8.85 -10.73 12.00
CA ARG A 246 9.00 -11.27 13.36
C ARG A 246 10.22 -12.18 13.48
N VAL A 247 10.44 -13.10 12.53
CA VAL A 247 11.64 -13.95 12.49
C VAL A 247 12.92 -13.11 12.27
N VAL A 248 12.85 -12.07 11.45
CA VAL A 248 13.98 -11.15 11.27
C VAL A 248 14.26 -10.33 12.53
N HIS A 249 13.23 -9.91 13.27
CA HIS A 249 13.36 -9.14 14.51
C HIS A 249 14.04 -9.97 15.62
N GLU A 250 13.63 -11.23 15.77
CA GLU A 250 14.20 -12.19 16.74
C GLU A 250 15.71 -12.46 16.47
N TYR A 251 16.16 -12.40 15.21
CA TYR A 251 17.57 -12.56 14.83
C TYR A 251 18.38 -11.26 14.68
N ARG A 252 17.77 -10.06 14.61
CA ARG A 252 18.46 -8.79 14.26
C ARG A 252 18.67 -7.77 15.38
N LEU A 253 18.47 -8.13 16.64
CA LEU A 253 18.78 -7.28 17.82
C LEU A 253 20.29 -6.91 18.01
N LYS A 254 21.13 -7.02 16.97
CA LYS A 254 22.54 -6.58 16.94
C LYS A 254 22.84 -5.36 16.05
N LYS A 255 21.87 -4.73 15.37
CA LYS A 255 22.05 -3.42 14.70
C LYS A 255 20.80 -2.54 14.73
N LEU A 256 20.78 -1.56 15.65
CA LEU A 256 19.67 -0.64 15.89
C LEU A 256 19.30 0.23 14.68
N GLU A 257 20.28 0.80 13.97
CA GLU A 257 20.08 1.71 12.82
C GLU A 257 19.27 1.08 11.66
N ARG A 258 19.50 -0.22 11.41
CA ARG A 258 18.79 -0.99 10.38
C ARG A 258 17.40 -1.45 10.83
N ALA A 259 17.13 -1.48 12.13
CA ALA A 259 15.78 -1.68 12.65
C ALA A 259 14.97 -0.38 12.52
N VAL A 260 15.55 0.78 12.88
CA VAL A 260 14.88 2.10 12.82
C VAL A 260 14.38 2.43 11.41
N SER A 261 15.21 2.23 10.39
CA SER A 261 14.82 2.41 8.97
C SER A 261 13.80 1.40 8.43
N GLN A 262 13.39 0.40 9.23
CA GLN A 262 12.33 -0.54 8.90
C GLN A 262 11.10 -0.40 9.82
N LEU A 263 11.16 0.42 10.88
CA LEU A 263 10.01 0.68 11.77
C LEU A 263 8.74 1.09 11.02
N PRO A 264 8.76 1.97 9.99
CA PRO A 264 7.56 2.32 9.22
C PRO A 264 6.91 1.16 8.45
N HIS A 265 7.66 0.06 8.25
CA HIS A 265 7.18 -1.16 7.56
C HIS A 265 6.78 -2.28 8.55
N ILE A 266 6.96 -2.06 9.86
CA ILE A 266 6.83 -3.10 10.90
C ILE A 266 5.83 -2.67 11.99
N LEU A 267 5.78 -1.40 12.36
CA LEU A 267 4.89 -0.88 13.40
C LEU A 267 3.44 -0.75 12.89
N PRO A 268 2.44 -1.38 13.55
CA PRO A 268 1.02 -1.18 13.25
C PRO A 268 0.59 0.30 13.34
N ASP A 269 1.25 1.09 14.19
CA ASP A 269 0.97 2.50 14.41
C ASP A 269 1.13 3.36 13.14
N TYR A 270 2.02 2.97 12.23
CA TYR A 270 2.20 3.61 10.93
C TYR A 270 1.04 3.33 9.95
N MET A 271 0.11 2.41 10.26
CA MET A 271 -1.08 2.17 9.41
C MET A 271 -1.91 3.44 9.21
N LEU A 272 -1.92 4.36 10.18
CA LEU A 272 -2.64 5.63 10.06
C LEU A 272 -2.16 6.46 8.85
N VAL A 273 -0.85 6.41 8.54
CA VAL A 273 -0.26 7.15 7.41
C VAL A 273 -0.71 6.62 6.05
N PHE A 274 -1.10 5.35 5.96
CA PHE A 274 -1.67 4.77 4.74
C PHE A 274 -3.20 4.89 4.74
N ALA A 275 -3.85 4.88 5.92
CA ALA A 275 -5.29 4.98 6.06
C ALA A 275 -5.83 6.38 5.73
N VAL A 276 -5.20 7.44 6.23
CA VAL A 276 -5.60 8.83 5.98
C VAL A 276 -5.72 9.15 4.48
N PRO A 277 -4.71 8.89 3.62
CA PRO A 277 -4.84 9.16 2.20
C PRO A 277 -5.83 8.21 1.51
N VAL A 278 -5.89 6.92 1.86
CA VAL A 278 -6.92 6.01 1.30
C VAL A 278 -8.35 6.53 1.56
N LEU A 279 -8.60 7.07 2.75
CA LEU A 279 -9.91 7.67 3.09
C LEU A 279 -10.14 9.03 2.41
N ALA A 280 -9.10 9.81 2.16
CA ALA A 280 -9.19 11.04 1.36
C ALA A 280 -9.49 10.75 -0.14
N HIS A 281 -9.01 9.60 -0.65
CA HIS A 281 -9.24 9.06 -1.99
C HIS A 281 -10.45 8.10 -2.10
N ASP A 282 -11.32 8.04 -1.08
CA ASP A 282 -12.61 7.34 -1.19
C ASP A 282 -13.50 8.06 -2.24
N PRO A 283 -13.98 7.37 -3.30
CA PRO A 283 -14.87 7.96 -4.30
C PRO A 283 -16.17 8.51 -3.70
N ASN A 284 -16.59 8.00 -2.54
CA ASN A 284 -17.77 8.46 -1.82
C ASN A 284 -17.50 9.72 -0.96
N PHE A 285 -16.24 10.13 -0.78
CA PHE A 285 -15.87 11.35 -0.07
C PHE A 285 -15.66 12.50 -1.06
N THR A 286 -16.75 13.17 -1.37
CA THR A 286 -16.83 14.18 -2.43
C THR A 286 -16.53 15.60 -1.95
N ALA A 287 -16.78 15.90 -0.67
CA ALA A 287 -16.58 17.24 -0.11
C ALA A 287 -16.12 17.19 1.36
N TYR A 288 -15.11 17.99 1.69
CA TYR A 288 -14.40 17.95 2.97
C TYR A 288 -15.25 18.30 4.20
N ASP A 289 -16.36 19.01 3.99
CA ASP A 289 -17.30 19.51 4.99
C ASP A 289 -18.60 18.69 5.08
N ASN A 290 -18.76 17.67 4.24
CA ASN A 290 -19.96 16.83 4.23
C ASN A 290 -20.06 15.97 5.50
N ILE A 291 -20.91 16.40 6.43
CA ILE A 291 -21.10 15.77 7.75
C ILE A 291 -21.47 14.29 7.65
N ALA A 292 -22.22 13.86 6.62
CA ALA A 292 -22.60 12.46 6.46
C ALA A 292 -21.41 11.58 6.05
N GLN A 293 -20.62 12.04 5.07
CA GLN A 293 -19.40 11.36 4.61
C GLN A 293 -18.34 11.34 5.72
N LEU A 294 -18.12 12.46 6.41
CA LEU A 294 -17.21 12.56 7.55
C LEU A 294 -17.59 11.61 8.71
N LYS A 295 -18.88 11.36 8.95
CA LYS A 295 -19.32 10.36 9.95
C LYS A 295 -18.90 8.93 9.58
N VAL A 296 -18.94 8.57 8.30
CA VAL A 296 -18.45 7.27 7.81
C VAL A 296 -16.93 7.18 7.97
N ILE A 297 -16.19 8.21 7.53
CA ILE A 297 -14.73 8.28 7.68
C ILE A 297 -14.33 8.17 9.16
N LYS A 298 -15.08 8.81 10.08
CA LYS A 298 -14.85 8.71 11.52
C LYS A 298 -14.97 7.28 12.04
N GLN A 299 -15.91 6.49 11.49
CA GLN A 299 -16.06 5.07 11.83
C GLN A 299 -14.90 4.24 11.29
N CYS A 300 -14.46 4.49 10.05
CA CYS A 300 -13.28 3.83 9.46
C CYS A 300 -11.99 4.14 10.24
N LEU A 301 -11.76 5.41 10.60
CA LEU A 301 -10.64 5.83 11.45
C LEU A 301 -10.71 5.17 12.82
N TRP A 302 -11.89 5.11 13.46
CA TRP A 302 -12.05 4.42 14.73
C TRP A 302 -11.79 2.91 14.61
N PHE A 303 -12.26 2.23 13.57
CA PHE A 303 -12.01 0.80 13.36
C PHE A 303 -10.51 0.47 13.29
N ILE A 304 -9.71 1.37 12.72
CA ILE A 304 -8.25 1.23 12.64
C ILE A 304 -7.58 1.62 13.97
N LEU A 305 -7.99 2.73 14.58
CA LEU A 305 -7.39 3.28 15.80
C LEU A 305 -7.80 2.54 17.09
N GLU A 306 -8.96 1.89 17.13
CA GLU A 306 -9.47 1.17 18.32
C GLU A 306 -8.47 0.14 18.85
N PRO A 307 -8.00 -0.86 18.07
CA PRO A 307 -6.99 -1.81 18.57
C PRO A 307 -5.65 -1.14 18.90
N LEU A 308 -5.29 -0.08 18.16
CA LEU A 308 -4.04 0.66 18.33
C LEU A 308 -3.99 1.54 19.58
N ILE A 309 -5.14 2.02 20.07
CA ILE A 309 -5.26 2.84 21.27
C ILE A 309 -5.62 1.99 22.49
N THR A 310 -6.55 1.03 22.34
CA THR A 310 -7.16 0.32 23.47
C THR A 310 -6.50 -1.02 23.82
N ARG A 311 -5.70 -1.61 22.92
CA ARG A 311 -5.09 -2.94 23.09
C ARG A 311 -3.57 -2.95 22.90
N ASN A 312 -2.96 -1.78 22.79
CA ASN A 312 -1.53 -1.62 22.62
C ASN A 312 -0.92 -1.04 23.90
N ASP A 313 -0.22 -1.86 24.67
CA ASP A 313 0.50 -1.41 25.89
C ASP A 313 1.60 -0.39 25.57
N PHE A 314 2.02 -0.29 24.30
CA PHE A 314 2.97 0.69 23.78
C PHE A 314 2.30 1.90 23.11
N TYR A 315 0.98 2.10 23.30
CA TYR A 315 0.27 3.26 22.77
C TYR A 315 0.92 4.57 23.25
N CYS A 316 1.29 5.42 22.29
CA CYS A 316 2.14 6.59 22.52
C CYS A 316 1.48 7.84 21.94
N TYR A 317 0.72 8.58 22.76
CA TYR A 317 -0.08 9.73 22.30
C TYR A 317 0.77 10.78 21.56
N GLY A 318 1.95 11.12 22.08
CA GLY A 318 2.88 12.05 21.42
C GLY A 318 3.28 11.61 20.01
N PHE A 319 3.55 10.31 19.79
CA PHE A 319 3.84 9.78 18.45
C PHE A 319 2.65 9.94 17.49
N TYR A 320 1.43 9.56 17.89
CA TYR A 320 0.25 9.71 17.03
C TYR A 320 -0.08 11.17 16.72
N LYS A 321 0.08 12.07 17.71
CA LYS A 321 -0.08 13.52 17.53
C LYS A 321 0.92 14.06 16.51
N ASN A 322 2.21 13.80 16.70
CA ASN A 322 3.28 14.21 15.78
C ASN A 322 3.01 13.68 14.36
N LEU A 323 2.61 12.41 14.22
CA LEU A 323 2.28 11.79 12.95
C LEU A 323 1.15 12.52 12.20
N VAL A 324 0.05 12.84 12.89
CA VAL A 324 -1.10 13.57 12.30
C VAL A 324 -0.75 15.01 11.96
N GLU A 325 -0.02 15.72 12.82
CA GLU A 325 0.45 17.09 12.57
C GLU A 325 1.38 17.13 11.36
N ARG A 326 2.32 16.19 11.24
CA ARG A 326 3.21 16.07 10.07
C ARG A 326 2.42 15.76 8.80
N MET A 327 1.47 14.81 8.81
CA MET A 327 0.59 14.56 7.65
C MET A 327 -0.18 15.81 7.22
N LYS A 328 -0.72 16.58 8.17
CA LYS A 328 -1.49 17.80 7.89
C LYS A 328 -0.66 18.95 7.34
N ASN A 329 0.66 18.95 7.59
CA ASN A 329 1.60 19.89 6.97
C ASN A 329 2.01 19.49 5.53
N HIS A 330 1.61 18.32 5.03
CA HIS A 330 1.83 17.91 3.63
C HIS A 330 0.58 18.12 2.78
N LYS A 331 0.77 18.13 1.45
CA LYS A 331 -0.31 18.03 0.46
C LYS A 331 -0.50 16.59 -0.02
N ASP A 332 -1.58 16.30 -0.73
CA ASP A 332 -1.72 15.05 -1.47
C ASP A 332 -0.68 14.98 -2.61
N ALA A 333 0.04 13.86 -2.75
CA ALA A 333 1.08 13.72 -3.77
C ALA A 333 0.58 13.53 -5.21
N ILE A 334 -0.72 13.26 -5.42
CA ILE A 334 -1.31 13.22 -6.76
C ILE A 334 -1.96 14.56 -7.10
N HIS A 335 -2.59 15.20 -6.12
CA HIS A 335 -3.40 16.40 -6.29
C HIS A 335 -2.80 17.64 -5.60
N GLU A 336 -1.49 17.86 -5.76
CA GLU A 336 -0.75 18.96 -5.10
C GLU A 336 -1.33 20.36 -5.34
N ASN A 337 -1.99 20.56 -6.49
CA ASN A 337 -2.54 21.86 -6.91
C ASN A 337 -4.07 21.93 -6.80
N ASP A 338 -4.74 20.91 -6.25
CA ASP A 338 -6.18 20.91 -5.99
C ASP A 338 -6.46 21.23 -4.52
N ASP A 339 -6.79 22.48 -4.22
CA ASP A 339 -7.11 22.90 -2.86
C ASP A 339 -8.32 22.15 -2.28
N SER A 340 -9.32 21.79 -3.10
CA SER A 340 -10.49 21.02 -2.65
C SER A 340 -10.08 19.62 -2.18
N PHE A 341 -9.20 18.96 -2.94
CA PHE A 341 -8.65 17.66 -2.55
C PHE A 341 -7.78 17.76 -1.29
N ASN A 342 -6.95 18.80 -1.18
CA ASN A 342 -6.13 19.01 0.02
C ASN A 342 -6.98 19.32 1.26
N PHE A 343 -8.09 20.05 1.12
CA PHE A 343 -9.05 20.25 2.21
C PHE A 343 -9.65 18.91 2.68
N LYS A 344 -9.94 17.97 1.78
CA LYS A 344 -10.35 16.60 2.15
C LYS A 344 -9.28 15.90 2.99
N LEU A 345 -8.03 15.88 2.51
CA LEU A 345 -6.90 15.25 3.22
C LEU A 345 -6.74 15.83 4.63
N TRP A 346 -6.75 17.16 4.77
CA TRP A 346 -6.59 17.85 6.05
C TRP A 346 -7.80 17.68 6.98
N ALA A 347 -9.02 17.58 6.44
CA ALA A 347 -10.21 17.23 7.22
C ALA A 347 -10.13 15.81 7.79
N VAL A 348 -9.58 14.84 7.05
CA VAL A 348 -9.32 13.47 7.56
C VAL A 348 -8.26 13.49 8.66
N CYS A 349 -7.20 14.30 8.54
CA CYS A 349 -6.21 14.50 9.61
C CYS A 349 -6.85 15.07 10.89
N ASP A 350 -7.64 16.14 10.78
CA ASP A 350 -8.36 16.73 11.92
C ASP A 350 -9.34 15.73 12.56
N LEU A 351 -9.99 14.90 11.75
CA LEU A 351 -10.90 13.86 12.22
C LEU A 351 -10.16 12.74 12.97
N ALA A 352 -8.99 12.33 12.48
CA ALA A 352 -8.12 11.38 13.18
C ALA A 352 -7.67 11.95 14.53
N MET A 353 -7.26 13.22 14.60
CA MET A 353 -6.90 13.87 15.85
C MET A 353 -8.09 13.96 16.83
N SER A 354 -9.28 14.29 16.33
CA SER A 354 -10.54 14.31 17.09
C SER A 354 -10.89 12.92 17.67
N VAL A 355 -10.70 11.84 16.88
CA VAL A 355 -10.86 10.46 17.37
C VAL A 355 -9.85 10.16 18.47
N ILE A 356 -8.55 10.45 18.25
CA ILE A 356 -7.48 10.23 19.24
C ILE A 356 -7.81 10.97 20.54
N TRP A 357 -8.01 12.29 20.52
CA TRP A 357 -8.34 13.09 21.71
C TRP A 357 -9.53 12.55 22.50
N SER A 358 -10.56 12.05 21.82
CA SER A 358 -11.77 11.53 22.44
C SER A 358 -11.64 10.13 23.07
N ARG A 359 -10.52 9.42 22.83
CA ARG A 359 -10.33 8.01 23.16
C ARG A 359 -9.05 7.71 23.95
N SER A 360 -8.02 8.55 23.84
CA SER A 360 -6.81 8.46 24.68
C SER A 360 -7.16 8.67 26.15
N THR A 361 -6.61 7.81 27.01
CA THR A 361 -6.62 7.97 28.48
C THR A 361 -5.27 8.42 29.02
N ASN A 362 -4.19 8.16 28.29
CA ASN A 362 -2.85 8.68 28.53
C ASN A 362 -2.53 9.74 27.45
N TYR A 363 -1.98 10.88 27.88
CA TYR A 363 -1.57 12.00 27.03
C TYR A 363 -0.05 12.27 27.12
N GLU A 364 0.74 11.23 27.43
CA GLU A 364 2.19 11.30 27.45
C GLU A 364 2.74 11.82 26.10
N MET A 365 3.43 12.96 26.15
CA MET A 365 4.02 13.65 25.00
C MET A 365 5.37 13.03 24.57
N ARG A 366 5.57 11.74 24.86
CA ARG A 366 6.75 11.02 24.41
C ARG A 366 6.68 10.84 22.90
N GLU A 367 7.78 11.14 22.22
CA GLU A 367 7.90 10.96 20.78
C GLU A 367 8.81 9.77 20.51
N PHE A 368 8.23 8.57 20.52
CA PHE A 368 8.94 7.34 20.16
C PHE A 368 8.12 6.52 19.15
N PRO A 369 8.68 6.19 17.97
CA PRO A 369 10.00 6.62 17.46
C PRO A 369 10.06 8.14 17.16
N THR A 370 11.24 8.74 17.38
CA THR A 370 11.46 10.21 17.28
C THR A 370 11.43 10.77 15.86
N ASP A 371 11.65 9.94 14.83
CA ASP A 371 11.58 10.33 13.42
C ASP A 371 10.33 9.72 12.77
N ALA A 372 9.18 10.39 12.94
CA ALA A 372 7.91 10.02 12.35
C ALA A 372 7.92 10.27 10.83
N ARG A 373 8.12 9.23 10.02
CA ARG A 373 8.31 9.38 8.56
C ARG A 373 7.00 9.43 7.79
N ILE A 374 6.82 10.50 7.03
CA ILE A 374 5.71 10.64 6.08
C ILE A 374 6.18 10.15 4.69
N PRO A 375 5.55 9.13 4.07
CA PRO A 375 5.95 8.63 2.77
C PRO A 375 5.62 9.62 1.64
N THR A 376 6.65 10.08 0.94
CA THR A 376 6.54 11.02 -0.18
C THR A 376 5.75 10.49 -1.39
N MET A 377 5.49 9.18 -1.44
CA MET A 377 4.61 8.57 -2.43
C MET A 377 3.15 9.05 -2.31
N TYR A 378 2.68 9.34 -1.10
CA TYR A 378 1.28 9.72 -0.83
C TYR A 378 1.15 11.19 -0.41
N PHE A 379 2.23 11.78 0.08
CA PHE A 379 2.26 13.13 0.65
C PHE A 379 3.34 13.98 0.01
N SER A 380 2.96 15.10 -0.61
CA SER A 380 3.93 16.07 -1.13
C SER A 380 4.40 17.02 -0.02
N PRO A 381 5.72 17.23 0.15
CA PRO A 381 6.26 18.13 1.17
C PRO A 381 5.92 19.59 0.85
N GLN A 382 5.69 20.38 1.90
CA GLN A 382 5.55 21.83 1.82
C GLN A 382 6.82 22.51 2.40
N PRO A 383 7.02 23.83 2.18
CA PRO A 383 8.18 24.53 2.72
C PRO A 383 8.34 24.32 4.23
N ASP A 384 9.58 24.23 4.72
CA ASP A 384 9.88 23.83 6.11
C ASP A 384 9.21 24.68 7.20
N PHE A 385 8.85 25.93 6.88
CA PHE A 385 8.18 26.88 7.77
C PHE A 385 6.64 26.84 7.69
N PHE A 386 6.06 26.00 6.83
CA PHE A 386 4.62 25.87 6.68
C PHE A 386 4.02 25.05 7.85
N VAL A 387 3.05 25.64 8.55
CA VAL A 387 2.34 24.98 9.66
C VAL A 387 0.83 25.13 9.46
N ASN A 388 0.13 24.01 9.30
CA ASN A 388 -1.30 23.98 9.01
C ASN A 388 -2.16 24.02 10.28
N THR A 389 -2.32 25.22 10.84
CA THR A 389 -3.14 25.46 12.04
C THR A 389 -4.64 25.55 11.78
N ARG A 390 -5.07 25.69 10.51
CA ARG A 390 -6.50 25.82 10.15
C ARG A 390 -7.25 24.52 10.45
N VAL A 391 -8.46 24.63 11.01
CA VAL A 391 -9.37 23.49 11.18
C VAL A 391 -10.25 23.36 9.93
N PHE A 392 -10.35 22.14 9.39
CA PHE A 392 -11.14 21.81 8.20
C PHE A 392 -12.43 21.04 8.52
N LEU A 393 -12.66 20.69 9.79
CA LEU A 393 -13.91 20.07 10.23
C LEU A 393 -15.04 21.09 10.45
N PRO A 394 -16.29 20.75 10.08
CA PRO A 394 -17.46 21.54 10.45
C PRO A 394 -17.66 21.51 11.98
N PRO A 395 -18.21 22.58 12.61
CA PRO A 395 -18.27 22.74 14.07
C PRO A 395 -18.90 21.57 14.83
N GLU A 396 -19.85 20.86 14.22
CA GLU A 396 -20.57 19.71 14.79
C GLU A 396 -19.68 18.47 14.99
N LEU A 397 -18.54 18.40 14.30
CA LEU A 397 -17.60 17.27 14.35
C LEU A 397 -16.27 17.61 15.03
N GLN A 398 -16.05 18.89 15.36
CA GLN A 398 -14.90 19.34 16.13
C GLN A 398 -14.92 18.77 17.56
N PHE A 399 -13.75 18.51 18.12
CA PHE A 399 -13.63 17.94 19.46
C PHE A 399 -14.00 18.98 20.52
N GLN A 400 -15.06 18.69 21.30
CA GLN A 400 -15.40 19.47 22.48
C GLN A 400 -14.78 18.82 23.72
N ALA A 401 -13.83 19.51 24.35
CA ALA A 401 -13.23 19.06 25.61
C ALA A 401 -14.32 18.91 26.67
N LYS A 402 -14.44 17.73 27.28
CA LYS A 402 -15.31 17.52 28.44
C LYS A 402 -14.84 18.45 29.56
N LYS A 403 -15.65 19.45 29.91
CA LYS A 403 -15.39 20.30 31.08
C LYS A 403 -15.37 19.40 32.32
N VAL A 404 -14.18 19.13 32.84
CA VAL A 404 -14.02 18.56 34.17
C VAL A 404 -14.50 19.64 35.15
N VAL A 405 -15.73 19.49 35.62
CA VAL A 405 -16.24 20.31 36.73
C VAL A 405 -15.49 19.85 37.97
N GLN A 406 -14.37 20.51 38.25
CA GLN A 406 -13.74 20.42 39.57
C GLN A 406 -14.75 20.96 40.59
N GLN A 407 -15.38 20.06 41.32
CA GLN A 407 -16.04 20.41 42.58
C GLN A 407 -14.95 20.87 43.54
N ILE A 408 -14.75 22.18 43.62
CA ILE A 408 -13.94 22.79 44.66
C ILE A 408 -14.76 22.70 45.95
N ASP A 409 -14.48 21.69 46.77
CA ASP A 409 -15.01 21.59 48.12
C ASP A 409 -14.56 22.81 48.93
N ARG A 410 -15.47 23.79 49.07
CA ARG A 410 -15.23 24.99 49.87
C ARG A 410 -15.39 24.65 51.35
N ALA A 411 -14.27 24.36 52.01
CA ALA A 411 -14.20 24.27 53.46
C ALA A 411 -14.75 25.57 54.13
N PRO A 412 -15.48 25.47 55.25
CA PRO A 412 -16.19 26.61 55.82
C PRO A 412 -15.25 27.61 56.52
N LYS A 413 -15.40 28.90 56.20
CA LYS A 413 -14.66 29.99 56.87
C LYS A 413 -15.05 30.11 58.35
N LYS A 414 -14.08 29.97 59.25
CA LYS A 414 -14.24 30.43 60.65
C LYS A 414 -14.29 31.97 60.69
N ARG A 415 -15.24 32.48 61.48
CA ARG A 415 -15.56 33.88 61.72
C ARG A 415 -14.85 34.35 62.99
N ASN A 416 -14.12 35.46 62.96
CA ASN A 416 -13.60 36.13 64.16
C ASN A 416 -13.99 37.63 64.17
N ARG A 417 -14.11 38.23 65.36
CA ARG A 417 -14.68 39.57 65.61
C ARG A 417 -13.59 40.60 65.97
N GLY A 418 -13.69 41.80 65.37
CA GLY A 418 -13.46 43.15 65.94
C GLY A 418 -12.16 43.54 66.69
N VAL A 419 -11.34 44.44 66.08
CA VAL A 419 -11.21 45.91 66.38
C VAL A 419 -10.87 46.33 67.84
N PRO A 420 -9.98 47.33 68.15
CA PRO A 420 -9.79 48.63 67.44
C PRO A 420 -8.35 49.18 67.21
N ASP A 421 -8.34 50.38 66.59
CA ASP A 421 -7.29 51.26 66.04
C ASP A 421 -6.12 51.74 66.95
N ARG A 422 -5.04 52.17 66.27
CA ARG A 422 -4.25 53.38 66.58
C ARG A 422 -3.72 54.07 65.31
N GLU A 423 -3.59 55.39 65.35
CA GLU A 423 -3.33 56.31 64.22
C GLU A 423 -1.83 56.61 63.97
N ASN A 424 -1.59 57.41 62.92
CA ASN A 424 -0.41 58.27 62.62
C ASN A 424 0.85 57.62 62.03
N THR A 425 1.59 58.22 61.08
CA THR A 425 1.45 59.49 60.27
C THR A 425 2.53 59.51 59.15
N ASN A 426 2.41 60.48 58.20
CA ASN A 426 3.44 60.97 57.26
C ASN A 426 3.73 60.11 55.99
N ASP A 427 4.06 60.68 54.82
CA ASP A 427 3.58 61.92 54.17
C ASP A 427 4.09 61.98 52.70
N VAL A 428 3.32 62.65 51.83
CA VAL A 428 3.69 63.30 50.54
C VAL A 428 4.20 62.46 49.33
N GLU A 429 3.59 62.75 48.17
CA GLU A 429 3.86 62.25 46.80
C GLU A 429 4.88 63.14 46.02
N PRO A 430 4.81 63.34 44.68
CA PRO A 430 5.57 62.58 43.68
C PRO A 430 6.53 63.45 42.83
N SER A 431 7.40 62.84 42.02
CA SER A 431 8.09 63.54 40.92
C SER A 431 8.55 62.61 39.78
N GLU A 432 8.83 63.20 38.62
CA GLU A 432 8.72 62.58 37.30
C GLU A 432 10.04 62.06 36.69
N ALA A 433 9.88 61.17 35.71
CA ALA A 433 10.69 60.95 34.50
C ALA A 433 12.22 61.16 34.51
N SER A 434 12.94 60.10 34.08
CA SER A 434 14.09 60.25 33.18
C SER A 434 14.22 59.05 32.24
N ASP A 435 14.19 59.29 30.93
CA ASP A 435 14.72 58.34 29.94
C ASP A 435 16.22 58.09 30.19
N THR A 436 16.71 56.88 29.91
CA THR A 436 18.14 56.70 29.61
C THR A 436 18.38 55.56 28.64
N GLN A 437 19.00 55.88 27.52
CA GLN A 437 19.52 54.93 26.54
C GLN A 437 20.64 54.08 27.16
N ILE A 438 20.80 52.83 26.71
CA ILE A 438 22.03 52.08 26.89
C ILE A 438 22.73 51.97 25.54
N MET A 439 23.91 52.60 25.42
CA MET A 439 24.77 52.50 24.25
C MET A 439 25.52 51.16 24.22
N LEU A 440 25.72 50.62 23.01
CA LEU A 440 26.72 49.61 22.70
C LEU A 440 27.96 50.29 22.07
N PRO A 441 29.20 50.02 22.53
CA PRO A 441 30.42 50.48 21.84
C PRO A 441 30.77 49.64 20.60
N GLY A 442 31.38 50.27 19.58
CA GLY A 442 32.02 49.59 18.43
C GLY A 442 33.32 48.84 18.80
N LEU A 443 34.14 48.29 17.89
CA LEU A 443 34.37 48.55 16.46
C LEU A 443 34.91 47.23 15.79
N GLU A 444 35.02 47.01 14.46
CA GLU A 444 34.77 47.88 13.30
C GLU A 444 34.20 47.14 12.04
N HIS A 445 34.98 47.01 10.94
CA HIS A 445 34.54 46.79 9.54
C HIS A 445 35.39 45.74 8.74
N PRO A 446 35.00 45.36 7.49
CA PRO A 446 35.31 44.07 6.84
C PRO A 446 36.35 44.20 5.67
N PRO A 447 36.47 43.37 4.60
CA PRO A 447 35.46 42.76 3.68
C PRO A 447 35.63 41.19 3.62
N GLU A 448 35.14 40.35 2.69
CA GLU A 448 34.71 40.46 1.28
C GLU A 448 33.57 39.47 0.94
N THR A 449 32.75 39.86 -0.04
CA THR A 449 31.88 38.98 -0.84
C THR A 449 32.47 38.88 -2.24
N ASP A 450 32.39 37.72 -2.89
CA ASP A 450 32.14 37.60 -4.34
C ASP A 450 31.99 36.13 -4.76
N LEU A 451 30.82 35.78 -5.31
CA LEU A 451 30.63 34.60 -6.16
C LEU A 451 29.52 34.93 -7.18
N ASP A 452 29.94 35.27 -8.39
CA ASP A 452 29.07 35.55 -9.55
C ASP A 452 28.26 34.32 -9.99
N GLU A 453 27.00 34.55 -10.35
CA GLU A 453 26.28 33.70 -11.31
C GLU A 453 26.69 34.05 -12.76
N PRO A 454 26.64 33.07 -13.68
CA PRO A 454 26.25 33.42 -15.04
C PRO A 454 25.18 32.49 -15.64
N GLN A 455 24.16 33.10 -16.26
CA GLN A 455 23.34 32.49 -17.31
C GLN A 455 23.52 33.26 -18.65
N PRO A 456 22.79 32.99 -19.77
CA PRO A 456 23.34 32.16 -20.84
C PRO A 456 23.24 32.78 -22.26
N LYS A 457 23.97 32.24 -23.27
CA LYS A 457 23.45 31.82 -24.62
C LYS A 457 24.51 31.64 -25.74
N ARG A 458 24.20 30.66 -26.60
CA ARG A 458 24.41 30.56 -28.08
C ARG A 458 25.83 30.42 -28.68
N ALA A 459 26.10 29.16 -29.09
CA ALA A 459 26.35 28.70 -30.47
C ALA A 459 27.18 29.54 -31.46
N LEU A 460 28.21 28.90 -32.05
CA LEU A 460 28.33 28.68 -33.51
C LEU A 460 29.39 27.59 -33.83
N SER A 461 29.49 27.25 -35.11
CA SER A 461 30.34 26.25 -35.78
C SER A 461 31.86 26.45 -35.55
N ASP A 462 32.79 25.52 -35.86
CA ASP A 462 32.88 24.56 -36.99
C ASP A 462 33.29 23.12 -36.59
#